data_AF-A0A958Y8B3-F1
#
_entry.id   AF-A0A958Y8B3-F1
#
_cell.length_a   1.000
_cell.length_b   1.000
_cell.length_c   1.000
_cell.angle_alpha   90.00
_cell.angle_beta   90.00
_cell.angle_gamma   90.00
#
_symmetry.space_group_name_H-M   'P 1'
#
loop_
_entity.id
_entity.type
_entity.pdbx_description
1 polymer ?
#
loop_
_entity_poly.entity_id
_entity_poly.type
_entity_poly.pdbx_seq_one_letter_code
_entity_poly.pdbx_strand_id
1 'polypeptide(L)'
;QGFGVIVRTVAEGKKVAELDKDLQNLVDRWSAMCKKLNRAHHPSKVLGELNKASSILRDIFNDSFTNIHVDDEALYIQIKDYVQQIAPKKESIVKLYQSNVPIFEKFGIERQIKTSFGKTVSMPKGAYLVIEHTEALHVIDVNSGNRSNKANSQEDTALEVNLLAATEIARQLRLRDMGGIIVVDFIDLTNTENRKKLFNHLRDEMSDDRAKHKILPPSKFGLIQITRQRVRPEMNIKTVEENPNGHNGEEIEAPIVVIQKITHELEQLFKRDYKKVTLNTHPFIAAFLTKGFPSIRSKWFFEHKKWVKILPRDAYTYLEYHFHDKDGNLIK
;
A
#
# COMPACT_ATOMS: atom_id res chain seq x y z
N GLN A 1 2.60 -24.35 -36.59
CA GLN A 1 2.50 -25.77 -36.17
C GLN A 1 3.70 -26.09 -35.29
N GLY A 2 3.56 -26.90 -34.23
CA GLY A 2 4.67 -27.21 -33.30
C GLY A 2 4.89 -26.21 -32.15
N PHE A 3 4.01 -25.21 -32.01
CA PHE A 3 4.03 -24.25 -30.89
C PHE A 3 2.78 -24.43 -30.03
N GLY A 4 2.93 -24.24 -28.73
CA GLY A 4 1.82 -24.02 -27.80
C GLY A 4 1.70 -22.54 -27.45
N VAL A 5 0.48 -22.05 -27.25
CA VAL A 5 0.21 -20.66 -26.87
C VAL A 5 -0.66 -20.66 -25.62
N ILE A 6 -0.37 -19.76 -24.68
CA ILE A 6 -1.18 -19.53 -23.48
C ILE A 6 -1.75 -18.11 -23.58
N VAL A 7 -3.08 -18.02 -23.63
CA VAL A 7 -3.78 -16.73 -23.57
C VAL A 7 -3.76 -16.24 -22.13
N ARG A 8 -3.32 -14.99 -21.92
CA ARG A 8 -3.19 -14.38 -20.59
C ARG A 8 -4.47 -13.66 -20.19
N THR A 9 -4.66 -13.43 -18.90
CA THR A 9 -5.83 -12.69 -18.36
C THR A 9 -6.00 -11.29 -18.97
N VAL A 10 -4.90 -10.60 -19.29
CA VAL A 10 -4.94 -9.27 -19.97
C VAL A 10 -5.55 -9.30 -21.38
N ALA A 11 -5.77 -10.48 -21.96
CA ALA A 11 -6.44 -10.66 -23.24
C ALA A 11 -7.97 -10.61 -23.14
N GLU A 12 -8.53 -10.56 -21.92
CA GLU A 12 -9.97 -10.50 -21.72
C GLU A 12 -10.58 -9.25 -22.39
N GLY A 13 -11.65 -9.45 -23.16
CA GLY A 13 -12.32 -8.39 -23.93
C GLY A 13 -11.55 -7.87 -25.16
N LYS A 14 -10.36 -8.40 -25.46
CA LYS A 14 -9.56 -7.99 -26.63
C LYS A 14 -10.08 -8.64 -27.91
N LYS A 15 -10.00 -7.91 -29.01
CA LYS A 15 -10.45 -8.39 -30.33
C LYS A 15 -9.47 -9.41 -30.90
N VAL A 16 -9.96 -10.33 -31.73
CA VAL A 16 -9.15 -11.35 -32.41
C VAL A 16 -7.97 -10.72 -33.17
N ALA A 17 -8.18 -9.57 -33.83
CA ALA A 17 -7.11 -8.86 -34.54
C ALA A 17 -5.98 -8.37 -33.62
N GLU A 18 -6.28 -8.03 -32.36
CA GLU A 18 -5.26 -7.62 -31.39
C GLU A 18 -4.44 -8.83 -30.92
N LEU A 19 -5.10 -9.98 -30.71
CA LEU A 19 -4.44 -11.24 -30.34
C LEU A 19 -3.55 -11.78 -31.47
N ASP A 20 -4.02 -11.68 -32.72
CA ASP A 20 -3.26 -12.08 -33.90
C ASP A 20 -2.00 -11.22 -34.07
N LYS A 21 -2.13 -9.90 -33.88
CA LYS A 21 -0.98 -8.99 -33.89
C LYS A 21 0.04 -9.31 -32.79
N ASP A 22 -0.42 -9.61 -31.58
CA ASP A 22 0.48 -10.00 -30.47
C ASP A 22 1.19 -11.33 -30.76
N LEU A 23 0.46 -12.32 -31.29
CA LEU A 23 1.05 -13.58 -31.71
C LEU A 23 2.11 -13.39 -32.81
N GLN A 24 1.83 -12.55 -33.81
CA GLN A 24 2.78 -12.25 -34.88
C GLN A 24 4.05 -11.60 -34.32
N ASN A 25 3.92 -10.65 -33.38
CA ASN A 25 5.06 -10.03 -32.70
C ASN A 25 5.93 -11.07 -31.97
N LEU A 26 5.30 -12.05 -31.30
CA LEU A 26 6.01 -13.13 -30.61
C LEU A 26 6.77 -14.03 -31.61
N VAL A 27 6.16 -14.37 -32.74
CA VAL A 27 6.77 -15.18 -33.80
C VAL A 27 7.93 -14.45 -34.47
N ASP A 28 7.79 -13.16 -34.72
CA ASP A 28 8.85 -12.33 -35.31
C ASP A 28 10.04 -12.22 -34.34
N ARG A 29 9.77 -12.02 -33.05
CA ARG A 29 10.81 -11.98 -32.01
C ARG A 29 11.52 -13.32 -31.87
N TRP A 30 10.80 -14.43 -31.91
CA TRP A 30 11.37 -15.78 -31.93
C TRP A 30 12.28 -15.99 -33.15
N SER A 31 11.78 -15.63 -34.34
CA SER A 31 12.51 -15.78 -35.60
C SER A 31 13.78 -14.93 -35.63
N ALA A 32 13.73 -13.70 -35.12
CA ALA A 32 14.89 -12.82 -35.00
C ALA A 32 15.94 -13.37 -34.02
N MET A 33 15.52 -13.94 -32.89
CA MET A 33 16.42 -14.62 -31.96
C MET A 33 17.10 -15.82 -32.63
N CYS A 34 16.35 -16.71 -33.31
CA CYS A 34 16.93 -17.88 -33.98
C CYS A 34 17.99 -17.48 -35.02
N LYS A 35 17.74 -16.40 -35.77
CA LYS A 35 18.73 -15.84 -36.72
C LYS A 35 20.00 -15.33 -36.01
N LYS A 36 19.85 -14.68 -34.86
CA LYS A 36 20.99 -14.21 -34.05
C LYS A 36 21.78 -15.35 -33.42
N LEU A 37 21.09 -16.37 -32.92
CA LEU A 37 21.68 -17.54 -32.27
C LEU A 37 22.69 -18.24 -33.19
N ASN A 38 22.34 -18.44 -34.46
CA ASN A 38 23.22 -19.09 -35.43
C ASN A 38 24.55 -18.34 -35.66
N ARG A 39 24.61 -17.03 -35.40
CA ARG A 39 25.79 -16.19 -35.61
C ARG A 39 26.51 -15.80 -34.32
N ALA A 40 25.95 -16.18 -33.17
CA ALA A 40 26.44 -15.72 -31.86
C ALA A 40 27.70 -16.47 -31.44
N HIS A 41 28.71 -15.76 -30.94
CA HIS A 41 29.92 -16.35 -30.37
C HIS A 41 29.70 -16.65 -28.89
N HIS A 42 30.14 -17.82 -28.44
CA HIS A 42 29.92 -18.25 -27.06
C HIS A 42 30.97 -17.66 -26.09
N PRO A 43 30.58 -17.14 -24.91
CA PRO A 43 29.22 -16.90 -24.41
C PRO A 43 28.69 -15.50 -24.80
N SER A 44 27.46 -15.41 -25.33
CA SER A 44 26.81 -14.12 -25.61
C SER A 44 25.29 -14.15 -25.46
N LYS A 45 24.70 -12.98 -25.16
CA LYS A 45 23.25 -12.80 -24.98
C LYS A 45 22.56 -12.63 -26.35
N VAL A 46 21.81 -13.64 -26.77
CA VAL A 46 21.05 -13.63 -28.04
C VAL A 46 19.66 -13.01 -27.93
N LEU A 47 19.05 -13.12 -26.75
CA LEU A 47 17.77 -12.53 -26.39
C LEU A 47 17.79 -12.17 -24.91
N GLY A 48 17.46 -10.92 -24.59
CA GLY A 48 17.21 -10.51 -23.21
C GLY A 48 15.70 -10.54 -22.92
N GLU A 49 15.36 -10.76 -21.65
CA GLU A 49 14.04 -10.41 -21.18
C GLU A 49 13.77 -8.92 -21.41
N LEU A 50 12.48 -8.57 -21.47
CA LEU A 50 12.08 -7.17 -21.37
C LEU A 50 12.69 -6.58 -20.09
N ASN A 51 13.05 -5.30 -20.12
CA ASN A 51 13.42 -4.62 -18.90
C ASN A 51 12.28 -4.77 -17.85
N LYS A 52 12.62 -4.64 -16.57
CA LYS A 52 11.66 -4.88 -15.48
C LYS A 52 10.40 -4.02 -15.62
N ALA A 53 10.53 -2.77 -16.08
CA ALA A 53 9.40 -1.85 -16.25
C ALA A 53 8.44 -2.29 -17.37
N SER A 54 8.96 -2.68 -18.53
CA SER A 54 8.19 -3.22 -19.66
C SER A 54 7.55 -4.56 -19.31
N SER A 55 8.22 -5.40 -18.52
CA SER A 55 7.64 -6.64 -18.00
C SER A 55 6.46 -6.36 -17.07
N ILE A 56 6.60 -5.38 -16.18
CA ILE A 56 5.50 -4.91 -15.32
C ILE A 56 4.35 -4.39 -16.18
N LEU A 57 4.61 -3.49 -17.13
CA LEU A 57 3.58 -2.92 -18.01
C LEU A 57 2.88 -4.00 -18.82
N ARG A 58 3.59 -4.96 -19.43
CA ARG A 58 2.98 -6.09 -20.13
C ARG A 58 1.92 -6.80 -19.28
N ASP A 59 2.18 -6.90 -17.98
CA ASP A 59 1.32 -7.65 -17.09
C ASP A 59 0.23 -6.77 -16.44
N ILE A 60 0.46 -5.47 -16.18
CA ILE A 60 -0.49 -4.56 -15.50
C ILE A 60 -1.27 -3.62 -16.43
N PHE A 61 -0.72 -3.32 -17.61
CA PHE A 61 -1.25 -2.29 -18.49
C PHE A 61 -2.62 -2.68 -19.02
N ASN A 62 -3.57 -1.77 -18.88
CA ASN A 62 -4.94 -1.95 -19.33
C ASN A 62 -5.56 -0.59 -19.68
N ASP A 63 -6.83 -0.60 -20.05
CA ASP A 63 -7.44 0.60 -20.60
C ASP A 63 -7.71 1.74 -19.60
N SER A 64 -7.63 1.46 -18.29
CA SER A 64 -7.81 2.45 -17.22
C SER A 64 -6.59 3.35 -16.96
N PHE A 65 -5.42 3.03 -17.52
CA PHE A 65 -4.22 3.84 -17.36
C PHE A 65 -4.38 5.21 -18.01
N THR A 66 -4.21 6.28 -17.22
CA THR A 66 -4.30 7.68 -17.69
C THR A 66 -2.94 8.34 -17.89
N ASN A 67 -1.94 7.99 -17.07
CA ASN A 67 -0.58 8.52 -17.16
C ASN A 67 0.44 7.47 -16.69
N ILE A 68 1.61 7.45 -17.32
CA ILE A 68 2.80 6.69 -16.90
C ILE A 68 3.94 7.70 -16.77
N HIS A 69 4.41 7.94 -15.55
CA HIS A 69 5.50 8.88 -15.27
C HIS A 69 6.81 8.12 -15.09
N VAL A 70 7.86 8.58 -15.77
CA VAL A 70 9.20 7.97 -15.76
C VAL A 70 10.22 9.07 -15.55
N ASP A 71 11.12 8.93 -14.58
CA ASP A 71 12.14 9.93 -14.20
C ASP A 71 13.53 9.65 -14.80
N ASP A 72 13.68 8.54 -15.53
CA ASP A 72 14.87 8.21 -16.31
C ASP A 72 14.59 8.30 -17.82
N GLU A 73 15.47 9.00 -18.55
CA GLU A 73 15.28 9.28 -19.97
C GLU A 73 15.41 8.02 -20.84
N ALA A 74 16.36 7.14 -20.54
CA ALA A 74 16.55 5.90 -21.30
C ALA A 74 15.36 4.95 -21.11
N LEU A 75 14.85 4.85 -19.89
CA LEU A 75 13.67 4.06 -19.56
C LEU A 75 12.39 4.66 -20.15
N TYR A 76 12.27 5.99 -20.20
CA TYR A 76 11.16 6.67 -20.83
C TYR A 76 11.02 6.29 -22.30
N ILE A 77 12.13 6.34 -23.06
CA ILE A 77 12.15 5.96 -24.47
C ILE A 77 11.72 4.48 -24.62
N GLN A 78 12.31 3.59 -23.82
CA GLN A 78 11.99 2.15 -23.87
C GLN A 78 10.52 1.85 -23.53
N ILE A 79 9.95 2.53 -22.53
CA ILE A 79 8.54 2.37 -22.14
C ILE A 79 7.63 2.93 -23.24
N LYS A 80 7.97 4.09 -23.80
CA LYS A 80 7.21 4.73 -24.86
C LYS A 80 7.15 3.85 -26.10
N ASP A 81 8.28 3.32 -26.54
CA ASP A 81 8.36 2.39 -27.68
C ASP A 81 7.52 1.13 -27.42
N TYR A 82 7.59 0.60 -26.20
CA TYR A 82 6.81 -0.58 -25.82
C TYR A 82 5.30 -0.30 -25.84
N VAL A 83 4.85 0.80 -25.24
CA VAL A 83 3.43 1.21 -25.25
C VAL A 83 2.95 1.48 -26.68
N GLN A 84 3.80 2.07 -27.54
CA GLN A 84 3.47 2.29 -28.95
C GLN A 84 3.23 0.96 -29.69
N GLN A 85 4.00 -0.09 -29.39
CA GLN A 85 3.82 -1.41 -30.00
C GLN A 85 2.50 -2.07 -29.61
N ILE A 86 2.18 -2.08 -28.30
CA ILE A 86 1.02 -2.79 -27.76
C ILE A 86 -0.28 -1.98 -27.81
N ALA A 87 -0.18 -0.65 -27.70
CA ALA A 87 -1.31 0.28 -27.67
C ALA A 87 -0.95 1.62 -28.32
N PRO A 88 -0.83 1.68 -29.67
CA PRO A 88 -0.36 2.86 -30.40
C PRO A 88 -1.10 4.16 -30.07
N LYS A 89 -2.39 4.07 -29.74
CA LYS A 89 -3.24 5.23 -29.39
C LYS A 89 -2.96 5.81 -28.00
N LYS A 90 -2.13 5.15 -27.19
CA LYS A 90 -1.86 5.51 -25.79
C LYS A 90 -0.41 5.92 -25.53
N GLU A 91 0.40 6.10 -26.57
CA GLU A 91 1.78 6.55 -26.45
C GLU A 91 1.91 7.87 -25.65
N SER A 92 0.96 8.80 -25.85
CA SER A 92 0.97 10.12 -25.22
C SER A 92 0.77 10.12 -23.70
N ILE A 93 0.36 8.99 -23.11
CA ILE A 93 0.21 8.89 -21.66
C ILE A 93 1.55 8.68 -20.96
N VAL A 94 2.59 8.25 -21.69
CA VAL A 94 3.95 8.10 -21.16
C VAL A 94 4.60 9.47 -21.14
N LYS A 95 5.01 9.91 -19.95
CA LYS A 95 5.54 11.26 -19.69
C LYS A 95 6.88 11.17 -18.97
N LEU A 96 7.89 11.83 -19.52
CA LEU A 96 9.17 12.04 -18.85
C LEU A 96 8.97 13.05 -17.71
N TYR A 97 9.45 12.69 -16.53
CA TYR A 97 9.38 13.49 -15.33
C TYR A 97 10.74 14.17 -15.08
N GLN A 98 10.80 15.49 -15.22
CA GLN A 98 12.04 16.27 -15.13
C GLN A 98 12.00 17.32 -14.00
N SER A 99 11.23 17.07 -12.94
CA SER A 99 11.19 17.99 -11.80
C SER A 99 12.34 17.72 -10.84
N ASN A 100 12.80 18.78 -10.15
CA ASN A 100 13.78 18.67 -9.06
C ASN A 100 13.19 17.99 -7.80
N VAL A 101 11.86 17.92 -7.70
CA VAL A 101 11.21 17.17 -6.62
C VAL A 101 11.23 15.69 -6.99
N PRO A 102 11.62 14.76 -6.10
CA PRO A 102 11.57 13.33 -6.40
C PRO A 102 10.18 12.86 -6.84
N ILE A 103 10.12 11.94 -7.80
CA ILE A 103 8.87 11.50 -8.42
C ILE A 103 7.85 10.96 -7.39
N PHE A 104 8.28 10.15 -6.42
CA PHE A 104 7.40 9.60 -5.39
C PHE A 104 6.88 10.66 -4.41
N GLU A 105 7.68 11.67 -4.10
CA GLU A 105 7.25 12.80 -3.26
C GLU A 105 6.17 13.61 -3.98
N LYS A 106 6.36 13.90 -5.27
CA LYS A 106 5.40 14.67 -6.06
C LYS A 106 4.01 14.02 -6.11
N PHE A 107 3.94 12.70 -6.16
CA PHE A 107 2.68 11.94 -6.20
C PHE A 107 2.23 11.46 -4.80
N GLY A 108 2.94 11.83 -3.73
CA GLY A 108 2.60 11.42 -2.36
C GLY A 108 2.72 9.91 -2.11
N ILE A 109 3.48 9.20 -2.95
CA ILE A 109 3.73 7.75 -2.84
C ILE A 109 4.73 7.47 -1.72
N GLU A 110 5.73 8.35 -1.53
CA GLU A 110 6.77 8.19 -0.50
C GLU A 110 6.15 8.01 0.90
N ARG A 111 5.20 8.89 1.25
CA ARG A 111 4.43 8.79 2.50
C ARG A 111 3.68 7.46 2.60
N GLN A 112 3.06 7.00 1.52
CA GLN A 112 2.32 5.75 1.50
C GLN A 112 3.23 4.54 1.68
N ILE A 113 4.43 4.56 1.11
CA ILE A 113 5.44 3.52 1.30
C ILE A 113 5.82 3.46 2.79
N LYS A 114 6.22 4.60 3.37
CA LYS A 114 6.63 4.64 4.78
C LYS A 114 5.54 4.14 5.75
N THR A 115 4.27 4.45 5.47
CA THR A 115 3.17 4.04 6.34
C THR A 115 2.66 2.62 6.05
N SER A 116 2.81 2.14 4.81
CA SER A 116 2.31 0.82 4.41
C SER A 116 3.28 -0.31 4.71
N PHE A 117 4.59 -0.05 4.83
CA PHE A 117 5.60 -1.09 5.05
C PHE A 117 6.06 -1.21 6.52
N GLY A 118 5.55 -0.38 7.42
CA GLY A 118 5.80 -0.48 8.87
C GLY A 118 5.15 -1.72 9.50
N LYS A 119 5.58 -2.11 10.70
CA LYS A 119 4.96 -3.22 11.46
C LYS A 119 3.47 -2.98 11.71
N THR A 120 3.12 -1.74 12.05
CA THR A 120 1.74 -1.30 12.25
C THR A 120 1.25 -0.55 11.01
N VAL A 121 0.14 -1.01 10.44
CA VAL A 121 -0.50 -0.36 9.28
C VAL A 121 -1.81 0.29 9.74
N SER A 122 -1.85 1.62 9.76
CA SER A 122 -3.07 2.35 10.12
C SER A 122 -4.12 2.29 9.03
N MET A 123 -5.38 2.12 9.43
CA MET A 123 -6.55 2.08 8.56
C MET A 123 -7.48 3.26 8.87
N PRO A 124 -8.40 3.61 7.95
CA PRO A 124 -9.42 4.61 8.22
C PRO A 124 -10.19 4.34 9.51
N LYS A 125 -10.69 5.42 10.13
CA LYS A 125 -11.49 5.39 11.37
C LYS A 125 -10.75 4.90 12.61
N GLY A 126 -9.45 4.61 12.51
CA GLY A 126 -8.61 4.30 13.67
C GLY A 126 -8.29 2.85 13.93
N ALA A 127 -8.82 1.97 13.10
CA ALA A 127 -8.39 0.59 13.12
C ALA A 127 -6.95 0.49 12.60
N TYR A 128 -6.24 -0.56 12.97
CA TYR A 128 -4.89 -0.81 12.47
C TYR A 128 -4.60 -2.31 12.43
N LEU A 129 -3.69 -2.69 11.54
CA LEU A 129 -3.16 -4.03 11.44
C LEU A 129 -1.79 -4.07 12.10
N VAL A 130 -1.49 -5.17 12.80
CA VAL A 130 -0.12 -5.48 13.21
C VAL A 130 0.34 -6.67 12.38
N ILE A 131 1.37 -6.46 11.56
CA ILE A 131 1.91 -7.47 10.66
C ILE A 131 3.26 -7.94 11.21
N GLU A 132 3.33 -9.22 11.55
CA GLU A 132 4.54 -9.86 12.05
C GLU A 132 4.97 -11.01 11.15
N HIS A 133 6.28 -11.19 11.05
CA HIS A 133 6.89 -12.30 10.34
C HIS A 133 7.61 -13.20 11.34
N THR A 134 7.28 -14.49 11.28
CA THR A 134 8.00 -15.55 11.99
C THR A 134 8.78 -16.38 10.97
N GLU A 135 9.58 -17.34 11.43
CA GLU A 135 10.36 -18.22 10.56
C GLU A 135 9.50 -18.94 9.50
N ALA A 136 8.32 -19.44 9.89
CA ALA A 136 7.51 -20.31 9.04
C ALA A 136 6.29 -19.62 8.42
N LEU A 137 5.77 -18.56 9.05
CA LEU A 137 4.51 -17.94 8.66
C LEU A 137 4.45 -16.45 8.99
N HIS A 138 3.51 -15.75 8.35
CA HIS A 138 3.14 -14.38 8.67
C HIS A 138 1.91 -14.37 9.57
N VAL A 139 1.92 -13.53 10.59
CA VAL A 139 0.77 -13.29 11.48
C VAL A 139 0.28 -11.87 11.27
N ILE A 140 -1.03 -11.71 11.11
CA ILE A 140 -1.67 -10.39 11.01
C ILE A 140 -2.76 -10.31 12.07
N ASP A 141 -2.66 -9.32 12.95
CA ASP A 141 -3.65 -9.03 13.99
C ASP A 141 -4.46 -7.77 13.66
N VAL A 142 -5.78 -7.83 13.85
CA VAL A 142 -6.72 -6.76 13.50
C VAL A 142 -7.23 -6.05 14.75
N ASN A 143 -6.91 -4.77 14.88
CA ASN A 143 -7.35 -3.94 16.00
C ASN A 143 -8.34 -2.87 15.55
N SER A 144 -9.42 -2.68 16.32
CA SER A 144 -10.43 -1.66 16.05
C SER A 144 -10.05 -0.25 16.51
N GLY A 145 -8.99 -0.12 17.33
CA GLY A 145 -8.61 1.12 18.01
C GLY A 145 -9.70 1.62 18.98
N ASN A 146 -9.62 2.87 19.46
CA ASN A 146 -10.66 3.42 20.35
C ASN A 146 -11.89 3.89 19.57
N ARG A 147 -12.60 2.95 18.92
CA ARG A 147 -13.87 3.24 18.27
C ARG A 147 -14.97 3.36 19.33
N SER A 148 -15.49 4.56 19.53
CA SER A 148 -16.72 4.78 20.31
C SER A 148 -17.91 4.14 19.56
N ASN A 149 -18.65 3.25 20.23
CA ASN A 149 -19.86 2.55 19.77
C ASN A 149 -20.90 3.50 19.12
N LYS A 150 -20.72 3.80 17.83
CA LYS A 150 -21.71 4.56 17.03
C LYS A 150 -22.64 3.65 16.22
N ALA A 151 -22.35 2.34 16.14
CA ALA A 151 -23.26 1.36 15.59
C ALA A 151 -24.14 0.79 16.71
N ASN A 152 -25.35 0.35 16.35
CA ASN A 152 -26.36 -0.16 17.28
C ASN A 152 -25.93 -1.49 17.98
N SER A 153 -24.83 -2.12 17.54
CA SER A 153 -24.25 -3.32 18.14
C SER A 153 -22.71 -3.35 18.02
N GLN A 154 -22.06 -3.94 19.03
CA GLN A 154 -20.62 -4.23 19.03
C GLN A 154 -20.23 -5.19 17.90
N GLU A 155 -21.11 -6.14 17.56
CA GLU A 155 -20.92 -7.11 16.48
C GLU A 155 -20.85 -6.42 15.10
N ASP A 156 -21.74 -5.45 14.83
CA ASP A 156 -21.73 -4.70 13.56
C ASP A 156 -20.46 -3.85 13.44
N THR A 157 -20.01 -3.29 14.56
CA THR A 157 -18.77 -2.52 14.64
C THR A 157 -17.56 -3.40 14.31
N ALA A 158 -17.50 -4.62 14.86
CA ALA A 158 -16.45 -5.60 14.60
C ALA A 158 -16.46 -6.05 13.14
N LEU A 159 -17.64 -6.35 12.57
CA LEU A 159 -17.77 -6.73 11.16
C LEU A 159 -17.24 -5.63 10.25
N GLU A 160 -17.64 -4.37 10.45
CA GLU A 160 -17.19 -3.26 9.61
C GLU A 160 -15.67 -3.09 9.67
N VAL A 161 -15.06 -3.22 10.86
CA VAL A 161 -13.61 -3.16 11.01
C VAL A 161 -12.94 -4.33 10.29
N ASN A 162 -13.47 -5.54 10.43
CA ASN A 162 -12.92 -6.73 9.78
C ASN A 162 -13.01 -6.64 8.25
N LEU A 163 -14.06 -6.04 7.68
CA LEU A 163 -14.18 -5.83 6.22
C LEU A 163 -13.15 -4.82 5.72
N LEU A 164 -12.93 -3.73 6.45
CA LEU A 164 -11.86 -2.78 6.15
C LEU A 164 -10.47 -3.44 6.25
N ALA A 165 -10.27 -4.24 7.30
CA ALA A 165 -9.05 -5.01 7.50
C ALA A 165 -8.81 -6.01 6.38
N ALA A 166 -9.81 -6.77 5.95
CA ALA A 166 -9.68 -7.73 4.86
C ALA A 166 -9.25 -7.06 3.53
N THR A 167 -9.81 -5.89 3.24
CA THR A 167 -9.43 -5.07 2.07
C THR A 167 -7.97 -4.63 2.16
N GLU A 168 -7.56 -4.13 3.33
CA GLU A 168 -6.19 -3.66 3.55
C GLU A 168 -5.18 -4.82 3.56
N ILE A 169 -5.54 -5.97 4.14
CA ILE A 169 -4.70 -7.18 4.13
C ILE A 169 -4.46 -7.62 2.69
N ALA A 170 -5.49 -7.72 1.86
CA ALA A 170 -5.34 -8.08 0.46
C ALA A 170 -4.39 -7.12 -0.28
N ARG A 171 -4.52 -5.81 -0.01
CA ARG A 171 -3.61 -4.78 -0.53
C ARG A 171 -2.17 -4.98 -0.04
N GLN A 172 -1.96 -5.22 1.25
CA GLN A 172 -0.64 -5.41 1.87
C GLN A 172 0.08 -6.65 1.37
N LEU A 173 -0.63 -7.78 1.22
CA LEU A 173 -0.06 -9.01 0.66
C LEU A 173 0.51 -8.80 -0.74
N ARG A 174 -0.17 -7.98 -1.56
CA ARG A 174 0.32 -7.61 -2.90
C ARG A 174 1.49 -6.62 -2.85
N LEU A 175 1.45 -5.61 -1.99
CA LEU A 175 2.49 -4.59 -1.91
C LEU A 175 3.81 -5.11 -1.34
N ARG A 176 3.73 -5.99 -0.35
CA ARG A 176 4.89 -6.58 0.31
C ARG A 176 5.37 -7.86 -0.38
N ASP A 177 4.67 -8.32 -1.41
CA ASP A 177 4.91 -9.63 -2.06
C ASP A 177 4.96 -10.79 -1.03
N MET A 178 4.18 -10.70 0.06
CA MET A 178 4.14 -11.71 1.13
C MET A 178 3.62 -13.05 0.60
N GLY A 179 4.33 -14.14 0.89
CA GLY A 179 3.97 -15.46 0.41
C GLY A 179 4.42 -16.56 1.35
N GLY A 180 3.81 -17.73 1.21
CA GLY A 180 3.86 -18.80 2.20
C GLY A 180 2.55 -18.88 2.97
N ILE A 181 2.64 -19.26 4.24
CA ILE A 181 1.49 -19.36 5.14
C ILE A 181 1.27 -18.00 5.80
N ILE A 182 0.06 -17.49 5.73
CA ILE A 182 -0.38 -16.27 6.40
C ILE A 182 -1.57 -16.64 7.29
N VAL A 183 -1.52 -16.20 8.54
CA VAL A 183 -2.58 -16.38 9.52
C VAL A 183 -3.10 -15.00 9.91
N VAL A 184 -4.40 -14.80 9.77
CA VAL A 184 -5.06 -13.55 10.12
C VAL A 184 -5.96 -13.79 11.33
N ASP A 185 -5.71 -13.03 12.39
CA ASP A 185 -6.54 -12.93 13.57
C ASP A 185 -7.48 -11.73 13.44
N PHE A 186 -8.73 -12.01 13.08
CA PHE A 186 -9.77 -10.99 12.96
C PHE A 186 -10.49 -10.84 14.30
N ILE A 187 -11.13 -9.68 14.51
CA ILE A 187 -11.96 -9.46 15.70
C ILE A 187 -13.08 -10.50 15.73
N ASP A 188 -13.29 -11.13 16.88
CA ASP A 188 -14.31 -12.16 17.06
C ASP A 188 -15.70 -11.72 16.58
N LEU A 189 -16.31 -12.57 15.76
CA LEU A 189 -17.68 -12.43 15.27
C LEU A 189 -18.50 -13.59 15.79
N THR A 190 -19.56 -13.32 16.55
CA THR A 190 -20.44 -14.35 17.12
C THR A 190 -21.37 -14.94 16.07
N ASN A 191 -21.85 -14.10 15.13
CA ASN A 191 -22.81 -14.51 14.11
C ASN A 191 -22.12 -15.23 12.95
N THR A 192 -22.59 -16.44 12.62
CA THR A 192 -22.10 -17.24 11.49
C THR A 192 -22.25 -16.52 10.15
N GLU A 193 -23.31 -15.75 9.95
CA GLU A 193 -23.51 -14.98 8.71
C GLU A 193 -22.44 -13.91 8.55
N ASN A 194 -22.04 -13.26 9.64
CA ASN A 194 -20.99 -12.23 9.63
C ASN A 194 -19.62 -12.84 9.31
N ARG A 195 -19.30 -14.00 9.90
CA ARG A 195 -18.09 -14.78 9.54
C ARG A 195 -18.06 -15.14 8.06
N LYS A 196 -19.21 -15.55 7.50
CA LYS A 196 -19.34 -15.87 6.07
C LYS A 196 -19.17 -14.64 5.18
N LYS A 197 -19.75 -13.50 5.58
CA LYS A 197 -19.58 -12.21 4.87
C LYS A 197 -18.11 -11.80 4.84
N LEU A 198 -17.42 -11.85 5.99
CA LEU A 198 -15.99 -11.56 6.08
C LEU A 198 -15.15 -12.46 5.17
N PHE A 199 -15.36 -13.77 5.23
CA PHE A 199 -14.65 -14.73 4.39
C PHE A 199 -14.85 -14.47 2.89
N ASN A 200 -16.10 -14.24 2.46
CA ASN A 200 -16.41 -13.94 1.07
C ASN A 200 -15.76 -12.62 0.64
N HIS A 201 -15.84 -11.58 1.46
CA HIS A 201 -15.23 -10.29 1.16
C HIS A 201 -13.71 -10.41 0.96
N LEU A 202 -13.01 -11.10 1.88
CA LEU A 202 -11.57 -11.33 1.75
C LEU A 202 -11.23 -12.12 0.48
N ARG A 203 -12.04 -13.13 0.12
CA ARG A 203 -11.86 -13.89 -1.13
C ARG A 203 -12.05 -13.02 -2.36
N ASP A 204 -13.05 -12.15 -2.34
CA ASP A 204 -13.35 -11.28 -3.47
C ASP A 204 -12.25 -10.21 -3.62
N GLU A 205 -11.74 -9.62 -2.52
CA GLU A 205 -10.60 -8.68 -2.52
C GLU A 205 -9.25 -9.30 -2.96
N MET A 206 -9.12 -10.62 -2.80
CA MET A 206 -7.96 -11.39 -3.25
C MET A 206 -8.12 -11.95 -4.67
N SER A 207 -9.32 -11.87 -5.27
CA SER A 207 -9.61 -12.51 -6.56
C SER A 207 -8.73 -11.99 -7.72
N ASP A 208 -8.39 -10.71 -7.70
CA ASP A 208 -7.49 -10.06 -8.67
C ASP A 208 -6.00 -10.25 -8.36
N ASP A 209 -5.66 -10.97 -7.28
CA ASP A 209 -4.26 -11.29 -6.98
C ASP A 209 -3.71 -12.30 -7.98
N ARG A 210 -2.58 -11.93 -8.58
CA ARG A 210 -1.89 -12.74 -9.59
C ARG A 210 -1.18 -13.94 -8.99
N ALA A 211 -0.77 -13.84 -7.72
CA ALA A 211 -0.17 -14.96 -7.03
C ALA A 211 -1.29 -15.96 -6.72
N LYS A 212 -1.07 -17.23 -7.10
CA LYS A 212 -1.99 -18.30 -6.74
C LYS A 212 -2.12 -18.35 -5.23
N HIS A 213 -3.35 -18.35 -4.75
CA HIS A 213 -3.62 -18.36 -3.33
C HIS A 213 -4.82 -19.26 -3.01
N LYS A 214 -4.89 -19.71 -1.75
CA LYS A 214 -6.02 -20.43 -1.20
C LYS A 214 -6.34 -19.87 0.17
N ILE A 215 -7.61 -19.58 0.40
CA ILE A 215 -8.13 -19.04 1.66
C ILE A 215 -9.01 -20.12 2.28
N LEU A 216 -8.73 -20.48 3.52
CA LEU A 216 -9.58 -21.38 4.29
C LEU A 216 -10.65 -20.59 5.05
N PRO A 217 -11.86 -21.15 5.25
CA PRO A 217 -12.85 -20.52 6.11
C PRO A 217 -12.30 -20.35 7.54
N PRO A 218 -12.87 -19.42 8.34
CA PRO A 218 -12.46 -19.22 9.73
C PRO A 218 -12.41 -20.55 10.50
N SER A 219 -11.30 -20.78 11.17
CA SER A 219 -11.11 -21.96 12.03
C SER A 219 -12.02 -21.90 13.27
N LYS A 220 -12.02 -22.97 14.07
CA LYS A 220 -12.71 -22.97 15.38
C LYS A 220 -12.18 -21.89 16.33
N PHE A 221 -10.96 -21.42 16.11
CA PHE A 221 -10.32 -20.36 16.89
C PHE A 221 -10.48 -18.97 16.25
N GLY A 222 -11.37 -18.80 15.27
CA GLY A 222 -11.59 -17.49 14.60
C GLY A 222 -10.55 -17.13 13.54
N LEU A 223 -9.37 -17.76 13.56
CA LEU A 223 -8.28 -17.49 12.61
C LEU A 223 -8.62 -17.88 11.18
N ILE A 224 -8.28 -17.02 10.21
CA ILE A 224 -8.30 -17.33 8.77
C ILE A 224 -6.88 -17.66 8.31
N GLN A 225 -6.71 -18.80 7.63
CA GLN A 225 -5.42 -19.16 7.02
C GLN A 225 -5.44 -18.95 5.51
N ILE A 226 -4.36 -18.36 5.00
CA ILE A 226 -4.12 -18.13 3.58
C ILE A 226 -2.80 -18.81 3.21
N THR A 227 -2.79 -19.55 2.10
CA THR A 227 -1.54 -19.91 1.42
C THR A 227 -1.42 -19.08 0.16
N ARG A 228 -0.29 -18.39 -0.02
CA ARG A 228 -0.03 -17.54 -1.19
C ARG A 228 1.31 -17.90 -1.83
N GLN A 229 1.34 -18.10 -3.14
CA GLN A 229 2.54 -18.48 -3.88
C GLN A 229 3.61 -17.38 -3.80
N ARG A 230 4.85 -17.76 -3.48
CA ARG A 230 6.02 -16.87 -3.58
C ARG A 230 6.42 -16.72 -5.04
N VAL A 231 6.06 -15.60 -5.65
CA VAL A 231 6.44 -15.25 -7.04
C VAL A 231 7.76 -14.48 -7.07
N ARG A 232 8.05 -13.73 -6.00
CA ARG A 232 9.23 -12.88 -5.83
C ARG A 232 9.72 -12.97 -4.38
N PRO A 233 10.98 -12.59 -4.09
CA PRO A 233 11.40 -12.33 -2.71
C PRO A 233 10.48 -11.29 -2.07
N GLU A 234 10.21 -11.46 -0.78
CA GLU A 234 9.39 -10.52 -0.02
C GLU A 234 10.04 -9.13 -0.01
N MET A 235 9.22 -8.11 -0.23
CA MET A 235 9.65 -6.72 -0.22
C MET A 235 9.64 -6.21 1.22
N ASN A 236 10.81 -6.21 1.87
CA ASN A 236 11.00 -5.54 3.15
C ASN A 236 11.66 -4.17 2.92
N ILE A 237 10.90 -3.10 3.14
CA ILE A 237 11.42 -1.74 3.08
C ILE A 237 11.66 -1.28 4.51
N LYS A 238 12.90 -0.88 4.81
CA LYS A 238 13.25 -0.28 6.10
C LYS A 238 12.50 1.05 6.22
N THR A 239 11.41 1.04 7.01
CA THR A 239 10.57 2.21 7.31
C THR A 239 10.98 2.91 8.59
N VAL A 240 11.99 2.36 9.27
CA VAL A 240 12.56 2.89 10.50
C VAL A 240 13.79 3.74 10.17
N GLU A 241 13.86 4.88 10.84
CA GLU A 241 14.91 5.88 10.72
C GLU A 241 15.76 5.86 11.99
N GLU A 242 17.01 6.30 11.93
CA GLU A 242 17.85 6.41 13.12
C GLU A 242 17.22 7.41 14.10
N ASN A 243 17.15 7.04 15.38
CA ASN A 243 16.57 7.87 16.42
C ASN A 243 17.47 9.08 16.67
N PRO A 244 17.06 10.31 16.32
CA PRO A 244 17.88 11.49 16.55
C PRO A 244 18.04 11.80 18.05
N ASN A 245 17.22 11.17 18.91
CA ASN A 245 17.30 11.31 20.37
C ASN A 245 17.84 10.03 21.05
N GLY A 246 18.18 8.99 20.28
CA GLY A 246 18.62 7.70 20.81
C GLY A 246 20.13 7.64 21.03
N HIS A 247 20.57 6.70 21.86
CA HIS A 247 21.99 6.35 22.00
C HIS A 247 22.25 5.03 21.26
N ASN A 248 23.41 4.88 20.61
CA ASN A 248 23.84 3.64 19.94
C ASN A 248 22.92 3.09 18.83
N GLY A 249 22.48 3.94 17.90
CA GLY A 249 21.82 3.48 16.68
C GLY A 249 20.42 2.88 16.88
N GLU A 250 19.75 3.25 17.98
CA GLU A 250 18.32 2.97 18.14
C GLU A 250 17.53 3.48 16.94
N GLU A 251 16.54 2.71 16.49
CA GLU A 251 15.71 3.05 15.32
C GLU A 251 14.30 3.43 15.78
N ILE A 252 13.71 4.43 15.13
CA ILE A 252 12.34 4.90 15.37
C ILE A 252 11.52 4.76 14.09
N GLU A 253 10.19 4.64 14.24
CA GLU A 253 9.30 4.78 13.10
C GLU A 253 9.47 6.16 12.44
N ALA A 254 9.36 6.21 11.11
CA ALA A 254 9.52 7.45 10.36
C ALA A 254 8.62 8.58 10.94
N PRO A 255 9.14 9.80 11.17
CA PRO A 255 8.40 10.91 11.78
C PRO A 255 7.06 11.25 11.09
N ILE A 256 6.93 10.92 9.79
CA ILE A 256 5.68 11.08 9.05
C ILE A 256 4.51 10.26 9.65
N VAL A 257 4.82 9.15 10.31
CA VAL A 257 3.86 8.30 11.03
C VAL A 257 3.33 9.02 12.27
N VAL A 258 4.14 9.83 12.96
CA VAL A 258 3.71 10.60 14.14
C VAL A 258 2.57 11.56 13.81
N ILE A 259 2.59 12.18 12.63
CA ILE A 259 1.49 13.06 12.19
C ILE A 259 0.17 12.29 12.03
N GLN A 260 0.23 11.05 11.53
CA GLN A 260 -0.94 10.18 11.43
C GLN A 260 -1.42 9.75 12.82
N LYS A 261 -0.50 9.39 13.74
CA LYS A 261 -0.83 9.07 15.13
C LYS A 261 -1.52 10.24 15.84
N ILE A 262 -0.94 11.45 15.76
CA ILE A 262 -1.53 12.67 16.32
C ILE A 262 -2.93 12.91 15.74
N THR A 263 -3.09 12.82 14.41
CA THR A 263 -4.40 13.03 13.76
C THR A 263 -5.41 12.01 14.26
N HIS A 264 -5.02 10.73 14.32
CA HIS A 264 -5.89 9.66 14.76
C HIS A 264 -6.31 9.84 16.23
N GLU A 265 -5.38 10.12 17.13
CA GLU A 265 -5.68 10.36 18.55
C GLU A 265 -6.54 11.61 18.74
N LEU A 266 -6.30 12.66 17.98
CA LEU A 266 -7.14 13.86 17.98
C LEU A 266 -8.60 13.53 17.58
N GLU A 267 -8.81 12.72 16.55
CA GLU A 267 -10.15 12.24 16.18
C GLU A 267 -10.81 11.48 17.33
N GLN A 268 -10.06 10.65 18.05
CA GLN A 268 -10.56 9.93 19.23
C GLN A 268 -10.99 10.91 20.34
N LEU A 269 -10.19 11.94 20.62
CA LEU A 269 -10.52 12.96 21.61
C LEU A 269 -11.78 13.73 21.23
N PHE A 270 -11.96 14.06 19.95
CA PHE A 270 -13.18 14.72 19.50
C PHE A 270 -14.43 13.84 19.58
N LYS A 271 -14.28 12.51 19.43
CA LYS A 271 -15.38 11.54 19.66
C LYS A 271 -15.75 11.44 21.14
N ARG A 272 -14.80 11.62 22.07
CA ARG A 272 -15.04 11.69 23.54
C ARG A 272 -15.59 13.05 24.01
N ASP A 273 -15.99 13.89 23.07
CA ASP A 273 -16.56 15.22 23.25
C ASP A 273 -15.70 16.24 24.02
N TYR A 274 -14.38 16.10 23.95
CA TYR A 274 -13.49 17.20 24.33
C TYR A 274 -13.78 18.41 23.42
N LYS A 275 -14.22 19.53 24.01
CA LYS A 275 -14.61 20.76 23.28
C LYS A 275 -13.41 21.63 22.92
N LYS A 276 -12.36 21.62 23.74
CA LYS A 276 -11.10 22.33 23.52
C LYS A 276 -9.96 21.37 23.81
N VAL A 277 -9.04 21.24 22.87
CA VAL A 277 -7.87 20.38 22.97
C VAL A 277 -6.64 21.21 22.65
N THR A 278 -5.62 21.08 23.48
CA THR A 278 -4.30 21.68 23.27
C THR A 278 -3.28 20.58 23.00
N LEU A 279 -2.62 20.61 21.85
CA LEU A 279 -1.53 19.72 21.48
C LEU A 279 -0.20 20.40 21.83
N ASN A 280 0.51 19.87 22.82
CA ASN A 280 1.89 20.23 23.10
C ASN A 280 2.80 19.30 22.29
N THR A 281 3.75 19.84 21.53
CA THR A 281 4.68 19.03 20.73
C THR A 281 5.97 19.79 20.45
N HIS A 282 7.02 19.11 19.99
CA HIS A 282 8.28 19.74 19.59
C HIS A 282 8.05 20.85 18.52
N PRO A 283 8.80 21.96 18.55
CA PRO A 283 8.60 23.10 17.64
C PRO A 283 8.56 22.75 16.15
N PHE A 284 9.35 21.76 15.71
CA PHE A 284 9.39 21.39 14.29
C PHE A 284 8.10 20.69 13.85
N ILE A 285 7.53 19.84 14.71
CA ILE A 285 6.20 19.24 14.46
C ILE A 285 5.13 20.34 14.51
N ALA A 286 5.17 21.23 15.51
CA ALA A 286 4.21 22.33 15.62
C ALA A 286 4.23 23.24 14.37
N ALA A 287 5.41 23.58 13.87
CA ALA A 287 5.59 24.32 12.63
C ALA A 287 5.04 23.54 11.44
N PHE A 288 5.35 22.25 11.31
CA PHE A 288 4.85 21.41 10.23
C PHE A 288 3.31 21.33 10.20
N LEU A 289 2.68 21.17 11.37
CA LEU A 289 1.21 21.09 11.50
C LEU A 289 0.50 22.40 11.13
N THR A 290 1.18 23.54 11.31
CA THR A 290 0.60 24.88 11.12
C THR A 290 1.02 25.57 9.83
N LYS A 291 2.06 25.07 9.15
CA LYS A 291 2.59 25.64 7.91
C LYS A 291 1.68 25.36 6.70
N GLY A 292 1.60 26.34 5.81
CA GLY A 292 0.87 26.26 4.54
C GLY A 292 -0.63 26.57 4.65
N PHE A 293 -1.29 26.71 3.49
CA PHE A 293 -2.74 26.94 3.41
C PHE A 293 -3.38 25.99 2.37
N PRO A 294 -4.36 25.15 2.76
CA PRO A 294 -4.78 24.86 4.13
C PRO A 294 -3.74 23.99 4.87
N SER A 295 -3.33 24.42 6.07
CA SER A 295 -2.46 23.63 6.96
C SER A 295 -3.14 22.35 7.44
N ILE A 296 -2.38 21.42 8.03
CA ILE A 296 -2.95 20.20 8.65
C ILE A 296 -3.94 20.58 9.76
N ARG A 297 -3.57 21.55 10.61
CA ARG A 297 -4.48 22.11 11.62
C ARG A 297 -5.77 22.68 11.01
N SER A 298 -5.65 23.36 9.86
CA SER A 298 -6.82 23.89 9.15
C SER A 298 -7.73 22.77 8.64
N LYS A 299 -7.16 21.67 8.12
CA LYS A 299 -7.93 20.49 7.69
C LYS A 299 -8.70 19.88 8.86
N TRP A 300 -8.06 19.68 10.02
CA TRP A 300 -8.73 19.22 11.22
C TRP A 300 -9.91 20.12 11.62
N PHE A 301 -9.74 21.45 11.50
CA PHE A 301 -10.83 22.38 11.77
C PHE A 301 -11.97 22.24 10.76
N PHE A 302 -11.70 22.11 9.47
CA PHE A 302 -12.75 21.92 8.45
C PHE A 302 -13.50 20.60 8.64
N GLU A 303 -12.79 19.53 9.00
CA GLU A 303 -13.35 18.19 9.20
C GLU A 303 -14.20 18.09 10.47
N HIS A 304 -13.73 18.69 11.58
CA HIS A 304 -14.34 18.49 12.90
C HIS A 304 -15.05 19.71 13.46
N LYS A 305 -14.91 20.89 12.83
CA LYS A 305 -15.42 22.18 13.31
C LYS A 305 -14.94 22.54 14.73
N LYS A 306 -13.84 21.94 15.18
CA LYS A 306 -13.20 22.15 16.48
C LYS A 306 -11.78 22.66 16.25
N TRP A 307 -11.40 23.75 16.91
CA TRP A 307 -10.06 24.32 16.79
C TRP A 307 -9.09 23.67 17.77
N VAL A 308 -7.95 23.19 17.27
CA VAL A 308 -6.87 22.63 18.10
C VAL A 308 -5.81 23.70 18.34
N LYS A 309 -5.56 24.01 19.61
CA LYS A 309 -4.45 24.88 19.99
C LYS A 309 -3.16 24.05 19.91
N ILE A 310 -2.17 24.50 19.15
CA ILE A 310 -0.87 23.82 19.07
C ILE A 310 0.15 24.69 19.81
N LEU A 311 0.81 24.11 20.81
CA LEU A 311 1.81 24.77 21.64
C LEU A 311 3.18 24.09 21.45
N PRO A 312 4.17 24.78 20.88
CA PRO A 312 5.52 24.25 20.82
C PRO A 312 6.13 24.12 22.23
N ARG A 313 6.91 23.06 22.44
CA ARG A 313 7.68 22.81 23.66
C ARG A 313 9.12 22.46 23.29
N ASP A 314 10.03 23.39 23.51
CA ASP A 314 11.46 23.21 23.18
C ASP A 314 12.11 22.08 23.97
N ALA A 315 11.57 21.76 25.15
CA ALA A 315 12.05 20.68 26.00
C ALA A 315 11.62 19.28 25.54
N TYR A 316 10.67 19.17 24.60
CA TYR A 316 10.19 17.86 24.14
C TYR A 316 11.17 17.23 23.17
N THR A 317 11.29 15.91 23.22
CA THR A 317 12.02 15.18 22.18
C THR A 317 11.28 15.25 20.84
N TYR A 318 11.98 14.95 19.75
CA TYR A 318 11.46 15.18 18.40
C TYR A 318 10.08 14.57 18.11
N LEU A 319 9.80 13.38 18.67
CA LEU A 319 8.54 12.65 18.48
C LEU A 319 7.56 12.80 19.65
N GLU A 320 7.93 13.51 20.70
CA GLU A 320 7.11 13.66 21.89
C GLU A 320 5.98 14.66 21.64
N TYR A 321 4.78 14.26 22.06
CA TYR A 321 3.61 15.10 22.05
C TYR A 321 2.62 14.67 23.13
N HIS A 322 1.84 15.63 23.60
CA HIS A 322 0.88 15.44 24.69
C HIS A 322 -0.38 16.27 24.43
N PHE A 323 -1.56 15.69 24.66
CA PHE A 323 -2.83 16.37 24.56
C PHE A 323 -3.32 16.83 25.93
N HIS A 324 -3.78 18.08 26.01
CA HIS A 324 -4.30 18.69 27.22
C HIS A 324 -5.73 19.19 27.01
N ASP A 325 -6.53 19.18 28.06
CA ASP A 325 -7.91 19.67 28.05
C ASP A 325 -7.96 21.21 28.16
N LYS A 326 -9.17 21.75 28.38
CA LYS A 326 -9.41 23.19 28.54
C LYS A 326 -8.77 23.77 29.81
N ASP A 327 -8.59 22.94 30.85
CA ASP A 327 -8.12 23.32 32.18
C ASP A 327 -6.60 23.10 32.30
N GLY A 328 -5.98 22.54 31.25
CA GLY A 328 -4.55 22.29 31.19
C GLY A 328 -4.16 20.94 31.78
N ASN A 329 -5.12 20.06 32.07
CA ASN A 329 -4.82 18.71 32.54
C ASN A 329 -4.37 17.84 31.37
N LEU A 330 -3.37 17.00 31.64
CA LEU A 330 -2.90 16.00 30.69
C LEU A 330 -4.02 14.99 30.40
N ILE A 331 -4.40 14.87 29.13
CA ILE A 331 -5.33 13.84 28.66
C ILE A 331 -4.54 12.60 28.26
N LYS A 332 -3.45 12.80 27.51
CA LYS A 332 -2.57 11.74 27.02
C LYS A 332 -1.20 12.30 26.69
#